data_AF-A0A317IB51-F1
#
_entry.id   AF-A0A317IB51-F1
#
_cell.length_a   1.000
_cell.length_b   1.000
_cell.length_c   1.000
_cell.angle_alpha   90.00
_cell.angle_beta   90.00
_cell.angle_gamma   90.00
#
_symmetry.space_group_name_H-M   'P 1'
#
loop_
_entity.id
_entity.type
_entity.pdbx_description
1 polymer ?
#
loop_
_entity_poly.entity_id
_entity_poly.type
_entity_poly.pdbx_seq_one_letter_code
_entity_poly.pdbx_strand_id
1 'polypeptide(L)'
;MTVANSFESLFHVRILFQGRDRDIELRVPEYEEVFALILPPEHRSPERMSVMFPAEFKRLIKSMEGSSIDIEHARAIYADSQAAGQLVASRNRLFETLAEQGLIYMQCPHCLSWEAEVSVTALTTALQAGPWPIIDQRLFLAVPSLAQHFPKFLRTRQFPYSSRIRFQLPSTVVGIPAASRSGVLGYADAQHGAMERAAWQRWTPSEVSGREQWREDVSGFHAALRLSVALQYLDGVSGEITPEAVLQMPAIDFYFLDNLHYLAHNVAITDEIKVSVRCEKCGQTFVLAADAEN
;
A
#
# COMPACT_ATOMS: atom_id res chain seq x y z
N MET A 1 1.54 -22.20 10.23
CA MET A 1 1.82 -21.37 9.04
C MET A 1 2.90 -20.40 9.44
N THR A 2 4.04 -20.44 8.78
CA THR A 2 5.27 -19.81 9.30
C THR A 2 5.58 -18.61 8.43
N VAL A 3 5.44 -17.41 9.01
CA VAL A 3 6.11 -16.21 8.49
C VAL A 3 7.60 -16.55 8.40
N ALA A 4 8.30 -16.06 7.37
CA ALA A 4 9.72 -16.33 7.28
C ALA A 4 10.43 -15.87 8.57
N ASN A 5 11.27 -16.74 9.16
CA ASN A 5 11.87 -16.54 10.49
C ASN A 5 12.57 -15.17 10.66
N SER A 6 13.03 -14.56 9.56
CA SER A 6 13.64 -13.22 9.57
C SER A 6 12.68 -12.08 9.94
N PHE A 7 11.36 -12.29 9.82
CA PHE A 7 10.34 -11.27 10.09
C PHE A 7 9.50 -11.55 11.33
N GLU A 8 9.60 -12.72 11.95
CA GLU A 8 8.81 -13.09 13.14
C GLU A 8 8.91 -12.05 14.27
N SER A 9 10.10 -11.47 14.49
CA SER A 9 10.31 -10.44 15.51
C SER A 9 9.52 -9.15 15.28
N LEU A 10 9.02 -8.89 14.06
CA LEU A 10 8.16 -7.73 13.79
C LEU A 10 6.74 -7.92 14.33
N PHE A 11 6.31 -9.17 14.48
CA PHE A 11 4.97 -9.52 14.94
C PHE A 11 4.89 -9.71 16.45
N HIS A 12 6.01 -9.90 17.15
CA HIS A 12 6.05 -10.09 18.60
C HIS A 12 6.71 -8.91 19.27
N VAL A 13 5.96 -8.17 20.08
CA VAL A 13 6.43 -6.95 20.74
C VAL A 13 6.15 -6.97 22.22
N ARG A 14 7.02 -6.32 22.99
CA ARG A 14 6.84 -6.09 24.43
C ARG A 14 6.53 -4.64 24.68
N ILE A 15 5.43 -4.38 25.39
CA ILE A 15 5.05 -3.04 25.81
C ILE A 15 4.97 -2.96 27.33
N LEU A 16 5.27 -1.79 27.90
CA LEU A 16 5.01 -1.52 29.32
C LEU A 16 3.56 -1.04 29.44
N PHE A 17 2.70 -1.87 30.03
CA PHE A 17 1.28 -1.57 30.19
C PHE A 17 0.83 -1.87 31.61
N GLN A 18 0.25 -0.88 32.28
CA GLN A 18 -0.15 -0.99 33.70
C GLN A 18 1.01 -1.40 34.63
N GLY A 19 2.21 -0.88 34.34
CA GLY A 19 3.42 -1.12 35.16
C GLY A 19 4.04 -2.51 35.01
N ARG A 20 3.65 -3.29 34.00
CA ARG A 20 4.24 -4.60 33.69
C ARG A 20 4.54 -4.72 32.20
N ASP A 21 5.60 -5.44 31.88
CA ASP A 21 5.85 -5.84 30.50
C ASP A 21 4.76 -6.82 30.06
N ARG A 22 4.19 -6.57 28.89
CA ARG A 22 3.16 -7.41 28.26
C ARG A 22 3.63 -7.85 26.88
N ASP A 23 3.50 -9.15 26.62
CA ASP A 23 3.75 -9.71 25.30
C ASP A 23 2.51 -9.48 24.41
N ILE A 24 2.73 -8.82 23.27
CA ILE A 24 1.71 -8.55 22.25
C ILE A 24 2.12 -9.22 20.95
N GLU A 25 1.16 -9.93 20.35
CA GLU A 25 1.23 -10.42 18.98
C GLU A 25 0.47 -9.46 18.07
N LEU A 26 1.18 -8.82 17.15
CA LEU A 26 0.62 -8.01 16.08
C LEU A 26 0.20 -8.89 14.91
N ARG A 27 -0.63 -8.34 14.04
CA ARG A 27 -0.93 -8.85 12.71
C ARG A 27 -0.98 -7.71 11.71
N VAL A 28 -0.92 -8.08 10.44
CA VAL A 28 -1.27 -7.17 9.35
C VAL A 28 -2.77 -7.31 9.09
N PRO A 29 -3.57 -6.25 9.26
CA PRO A 29 -4.98 -6.28 8.92
C PRO A 29 -5.20 -6.25 7.42
N GLU A 30 -6.37 -6.70 6.99
CA GLU A 30 -6.84 -6.43 5.63
C GLU A 30 -7.07 -4.92 5.46
N TYR A 31 -6.92 -4.42 4.24
CA TYR A 31 -7.09 -3.01 3.97
C TYR A 31 -8.52 -2.54 4.30
N GLU A 32 -9.52 -3.41 4.13
CA GLU A 32 -10.92 -3.17 4.49
C GLU A 32 -11.11 -2.81 5.97
N GLU A 33 -10.27 -3.36 6.84
CA GLU A 33 -10.38 -3.12 8.26
C GLU A 33 -9.92 -1.70 8.62
N VAL A 34 -8.98 -1.14 7.86
CA VAL A 34 -8.28 0.11 8.22
C VAL A 34 -8.58 1.31 7.33
N PHE A 35 -9.08 1.12 6.10
CA PHE A 35 -9.22 2.25 5.16
C PHE A 35 -10.12 3.38 5.68
N ALA A 36 -11.18 3.04 6.41
CA ALA A 36 -12.09 4.02 7.02
C ALA A 36 -11.47 4.75 8.22
N LEU A 37 -10.31 4.29 8.71
CA LEU A 37 -9.51 4.93 9.75
C LEU A 37 -8.43 5.86 9.17
N ILE A 38 -8.31 5.95 7.85
CA ILE A 38 -7.35 6.85 7.21
C ILE A 38 -7.99 8.22 7.09
N LEU A 39 -7.46 9.20 7.81
CA LEU A 39 -7.95 10.58 7.78
C LEU A 39 -6.93 11.57 7.22
N PRO A 40 -7.36 12.47 6.33
CA PRO A 40 -6.64 13.69 5.99
C PRO A 40 -6.31 14.53 7.23
N PRO A 41 -5.20 15.28 7.25
CA PRO A 41 -4.76 16.08 8.40
C PRO A 41 -5.85 17.00 8.98
N GLU A 42 -6.65 17.64 8.14
CA GLU A 42 -7.76 18.55 8.49
C GLU A 42 -8.90 17.86 9.26
N HIS A 43 -8.95 16.53 9.24
CA HIS A 43 -9.98 15.73 9.89
C HIS A 43 -9.50 15.09 11.19
N ARG A 44 -8.24 15.32 11.59
CA ARG A 44 -7.64 14.74 12.80
C ARG A 44 -7.90 15.64 14.01
N SER A 45 -9.04 15.42 14.68
CA SER A 45 -9.33 16.04 15.98
C SER A 45 -9.08 15.07 17.13
N PRO A 46 -8.74 15.54 18.35
CA PRO A 46 -8.59 14.67 19.52
C PRO A 46 -9.79 13.75 19.78
N GLU A 47 -11.00 14.26 19.56
CA GLU A 47 -12.25 13.50 19.74
C GLU A 47 -12.32 12.33 18.75
N ARG A 48 -12.03 12.57 17.46
CA ARG A 48 -11.99 11.50 16.46
C ARG A 48 -10.88 10.50 16.75
N MET A 49 -9.69 10.99 17.13
CA MET A 49 -8.55 10.14 17.43
C MET A 49 -8.80 9.22 18.64
N SER A 50 -9.54 9.71 19.64
CA SER A 50 -9.93 8.90 20.80
C SER A 50 -10.84 7.71 20.47
N VAL A 51 -11.52 7.75 19.32
CA VAL A 51 -12.31 6.63 18.79
C VAL A 51 -11.46 5.76 17.87
N MET A 52 -10.64 6.38 17.02
CA MET A 52 -9.93 5.71 15.94
C MET A 52 -8.74 4.90 16.40
N PHE A 53 -7.89 5.42 17.28
CA PHE A 53 -6.72 4.68 17.75
C PHE A 53 -7.10 3.36 18.45
N PRO A 54 -8.07 3.34 19.39
CA PRO A 54 -8.53 2.06 19.94
C PRO A 54 -9.09 1.11 18.88
N ALA A 55 -9.81 1.64 17.89
CA ALA A 55 -10.35 0.83 16.81
C ALA A 55 -9.25 0.27 15.90
N GLU A 56 -8.17 1.02 15.67
CA GLU A 56 -6.98 0.57 14.95
C GLU A 56 -6.22 -0.48 15.76
N PHE A 57 -5.96 -0.23 17.04
CA PHE A 57 -5.26 -1.15 17.94
C PHE A 57 -5.97 -2.50 18.04
N LYS A 58 -7.30 -2.50 18.13
CA LYS A 58 -8.13 -3.72 18.09
C LYS A 58 -7.97 -4.53 16.80
N ARG A 59 -7.63 -3.87 15.67
CA ARG A 59 -7.37 -4.54 14.39
C ARG A 59 -5.93 -4.98 14.25
N LEU A 60 -4.98 -4.26 14.85
CA LEU A 60 -3.56 -4.58 14.77
C LEU A 60 -3.13 -5.68 15.74
N ILE A 61 -3.71 -5.72 16.94
CA ILE A 61 -3.36 -6.70 17.95
C ILE A 61 -4.14 -7.98 17.70
N LYS A 62 -3.41 -9.04 17.37
CA LYS A 62 -3.96 -10.40 17.26
C LYS A 62 -4.19 -10.99 18.65
N SER A 63 -3.20 -10.88 19.54
CA SER A 63 -3.31 -11.35 20.91
C SER A 63 -2.45 -10.53 21.88
N MET A 64 -2.83 -10.51 23.14
CA MET A 64 -2.06 -10.01 24.27
C MET A 64 -1.97 -11.14 25.30
N GLU A 65 -0.76 -11.54 25.69
CA GLU A 65 -0.53 -12.69 26.57
C GLU A 65 -1.23 -13.98 26.06
N GLY A 66 -1.25 -14.16 24.74
CA GLY A 66 -1.90 -15.31 24.08
C GLY A 66 -3.43 -15.27 24.02
N SER A 67 -4.07 -14.21 24.52
CA SER A 67 -5.54 -14.04 24.48
C SER A 67 -5.95 -12.95 23.49
N SER A 68 -7.04 -13.15 22.75
CA SER A 68 -7.60 -12.10 21.88
C SER A 68 -8.03 -10.88 22.70
N ILE A 69 -7.85 -9.69 22.15
CA ILE A 69 -8.30 -8.46 22.81
C ILE A 69 -9.64 -7.98 22.27
N ASP A 70 -10.40 -7.29 23.10
CA ASP A 70 -11.60 -6.56 22.69
C ASP A 70 -11.33 -5.05 22.59
N ILE A 71 -12.39 -4.27 22.32
CA ILE A 71 -12.29 -2.82 22.18
C ILE A 71 -11.97 -2.11 23.52
N GLU A 72 -12.36 -2.66 24.67
CA GLU A 72 -12.08 -2.05 25.96
C GLU A 72 -10.60 -2.21 26.32
N HIS A 73 -10.00 -3.36 26.01
CA HIS A 73 -8.55 -3.55 26.12
C HIS A 73 -7.80 -2.55 25.23
N ALA A 74 -8.23 -2.37 23.98
CA ALA A 74 -7.61 -1.42 23.06
C ALA A 74 -7.74 0.03 23.54
N ARG A 75 -8.89 0.41 24.14
CA ARG A 75 -9.06 1.72 24.78
C ARG A 75 -8.16 1.90 25.99
N ALA A 76 -7.99 0.86 26.80
CA ALA A 76 -7.11 0.91 27.96
C ALA A 76 -5.64 1.08 27.53
N ILE A 77 -5.19 0.39 26.48
CA ILE A 77 -3.85 0.57 25.89
C ILE A 77 -3.68 2.01 25.39
N TYR A 78 -4.67 2.55 24.66
CA TYR A 78 -4.62 3.92 24.18
C TYR A 78 -4.56 4.97 25.31
N ALA A 79 -5.25 4.73 26.42
CA ALA A 79 -5.24 5.62 27.58
C ALA A 79 -3.86 5.66 28.29
N ASP A 80 -3.03 4.64 28.12
CA ASP A 80 -1.65 4.61 28.59
C ASP A 80 -0.72 5.13 27.48
N SER A 81 -0.27 6.39 27.61
CA SER A 81 0.54 7.06 26.59
C SER A 81 1.85 6.32 26.24
N GLN A 82 2.45 5.61 27.20
CA GLN A 82 3.69 4.87 26.97
C GLN A 82 3.40 3.61 26.15
N ALA A 83 2.40 2.83 26.58
CA ALA A 83 1.93 1.65 25.86
C ALA A 83 1.50 2.00 24.42
N ALA A 84 0.69 3.05 24.27
CA ALA A 84 0.22 3.53 22.97
C ALA A 84 1.39 3.94 22.07
N GLY A 85 2.37 4.69 22.59
CA GLY A 85 3.55 5.11 21.82
C GLY A 85 4.41 3.92 21.36
N GLN A 86 4.61 2.92 22.22
CA GLN A 86 5.34 1.69 21.87
C GLN A 86 4.60 0.87 20.80
N LEU A 87 3.28 0.77 20.92
CA LEU A 87 2.45 0.06 19.93
C LEU A 87 2.47 0.76 18.58
N VAL A 88 2.33 2.09 18.54
CA VAL A 88 2.42 2.89 17.30
C VAL A 88 3.79 2.75 16.65
N ALA A 89 4.88 2.85 17.43
CA ALA A 89 6.23 2.65 16.90
C ALA A 89 6.42 1.25 16.30
N SER A 90 5.88 0.23 16.96
CA SER A 90 5.90 -1.15 16.48
C SER A 90 5.10 -1.34 15.19
N ARG A 91 3.88 -0.75 15.13
CA ARG A 91 3.04 -0.72 13.92
C ARG A 91 3.76 -0.07 12.75
N ASN A 92 4.37 1.09 12.96
CA ASN A 92 5.11 1.80 11.92
C ASN A 92 6.23 0.92 11.36
N ARG A 93 7.05 0.35 12.26
CA ARG A 93 8.14 -0.55 11.87
C ARG A 93 7.64 -1.76 11.10
N LEU A 94 6.56 -2.40 11.55
CA LEU A 94 5.95 -3.54 10.87
C LEU A 94 5.52 -3.17 9.45
N PHE A 95 4.77 -2.08 9.28
CA PHE A 95 4.23 -1.67 7.98
C PHE A 95 5.33 -1.22 7.02
N GLU A 96 6.25 -0.35 7.47
CA GLU A 96 7.34 0.17 6.65
C GLU A 96 8.29 -0.96 6.23
N THR A 97 8.72 -1.81 7.17
CA THR A 97 9.65 -2.91 6.86
C THR A 97 9.03 -3.91 5.89
N LEU A 98 7.78 -4.30 6.12
CA LEU A 98 7.15 -5.33 5.29
C LEU A 98 6.79 -4.79 3.91
N ALA A 99 6.23 -3.59 3.78
CA ALA A 99 5.86 -3.04 2.47
C ALA A 99 7.05 -2.93 1.51
N GLU A 100 8.26 -2.72 2.02
CA GLU A 100 9.50 -2.68 1.23
C GLU A 100 9.91 -4.04 0.63
N GLN A 101 9.32 -5.16 1.08
CA GLN A 101 9.71 -6.51 0.66
C GLN A 101 9.07 -6.95 -0.67
N GLY A 102 8.17 -6.16 -1.25
CA GLY A 102 7.58 -6.48 -2.55
C GLY A 102 8.61 -6.41 -3.69
N LEU A 103 8.44 -7.28 -4.69
CA LEU A 103 9.33 -7.34 -5.86
C LEU A 103 8.67 -6.70 -7.07
N ILE A 104 9.44 -5.95 -7.85
CA ILE A 104 8.98 -5.27 -9.06
C ILE A 104 9.76 -5.81 -10.26
N TYR A 105 9.06 -6.10 -11.34
CA TYR A 105 9.65 -6.56 -12.60
C TYR A 105 9.22 -5.61 -13.73
N MET A 106 10.21 -4.94 -14.34
CA MET A 106 9.98 -3.98 -15.41
C MET A 106 10.42 -4.54 -16.76
N GLN A 107 9.47 -4.74 -17.66
CA GLN A 107 9.71 -5.41 -18.94
C GLN A 107 10.37 -4.48 -19.97
N CYS A 108 11.40 -5.01 -20.65
CA CYS A 108 12.04 -4.32 -21.76
C CYS A 108 11.04 -4.08 -22.92
N PRO A 109 10.80 -2.81 -23.32
CA PRO A 109 9.82 -2.50 -24.37
C PRO A 109 10.26 -2.90 -25.78
N HIS A 110 11.55 -3.19 -25.98
CA HIS A 110 12.12 -3.49 -27.30
C HIS A 110 11.96 -4.95 -27.70
N CYS A 111 12.23 -5.88 -26.78
CA CYS A 111 12.27 -7.32 -27.08
C CYS A 111 11.24 -8.14 -26.29
N LEU A 112 10.63 -7.56 -25.25
CA LEU A 112 9.64 -8.19 -24.37
C LEU A 112 10.10 -9.49 -23.68
N SER A 113 11.37 -9.87 -23.86
CA SER A 113 11.94 -11.17 -23.47
C SER A 113 12.85 -11.07 -22.25
N TRP A 114 12.86 -9.93 -21.58
CA TRP A 114 13.66 -9.65 -20.39
C TRP A 114 12.92 -8.66 -19.48
N GLU A 115 13.02 -8.89 -18.18
CA GLU A 115 12.50 -8.01 -17.14
C GLU A 115 13.65 -7.62 -16.20
N ALA A 116 13.73 -6.34 -15.85
CA ALA A 116 14.59 -5.87 -14.77
C ALA A 116 13.89 -6.11 -13.43
N GLU A 117 14.52 -6.85 -12.52
CA GLU A 117 14.07 -6.93 -11.13
C GLU A 117 14.56 -5.70 -10.36
N VAL A 118 13.63 -5.01 -9.71
CA VAL A 118 13.86 -3.74 -9.02
C VAL A 118 13.13 -3.77 -7.67
N SER A 119 13.78 -3.30 -6.61
CA SER A 119 13.09 -3.06 -5.33
C SER A 119 12.53 -1.63 -5.29
N VAL A 120 11.53 -1.40 -4.42
CA VAL A 120 10.99 -0.04 -4.19
C VAL A 120 12.12 0.92 -3.82
N THR A 121 13.02 0.52 -2.93
CA THR A 121 14.17 1.34 -2.50
C THR A 121 15.11 1.70 -3.66
N ALA A 122 15.39 0.74 -4.55
CA ALA A 122 16.22 1.00 -5.73
C ALA A 122 15.53 1.99 -6.69
N LEU A 123 14.23 1.82 -6.90
CA LEU A 123 13.42 2.71 -7.74
C LEU A 123 13.36 4.14 -7.17
N THR A 124 13.05 4.27 -5.87
CA THR A 124 13.11 5.55 -5.11
C THR A 124 14.45 6.25 -5.30
N THR A 125 15.56 5.51 -5.14
CA THR A 125 16.92 6.05 -5.26
C THR A 125 17.19 6.52 -6.69
N ALA A 126 16.83 5.71 -7.69
CA ALA A 126 17.04 6.02 -9.10
C ALA A 126 16.24 7.27 -9.54
N LEU A 127 15.00 7.39 -9.06
CA LEU A 127 14.12 8.53 -9.32
C LEU A 127 14.49 9.80 -8.55
N GLN A 128 15.35 9.70 -7.53
CA GLN A 128 15.63 10.79 -6.57
C GLN A 128 14.34 11.37 -5.96
N ALA A 129 13.34 10.51 -5.77
CA ALA A 129 12.06 10.85 -5.17
C ALA A 129 11.81 9.92 -4.00
N GLY A 130 11.46 10.46 -2.84
CA GLY A 130 11.07 9.65 -1.68
C GLY A 130 9.85 8.78 -2.00
N PRO A 131 9.70 7.63 -1.33
CA PRO A 131 8.46 6.85 -1.46
C PRO A 131 7.28 7.70 -0.97
N TRP A 132 6.08 7.39 -1.46
CA TRP A 132 4.90 7.94 -0.81
C TRP A 132 4.84 7.42 0.63
N PRO A 133 4.62 8.28 1.64
CA PRO A 133 4.66 7.85 3.03
C PRO A 133 3.54 6.83 3.30
N ILE A 134 3.88 5.77 4.03
CA ILE A 134 2.91 4.85 4.64
C ILE A 134 2.43 5.41 5.98
N ILE A 135 3.33 6.10 6.68
CA ILE A 135 3.09 6.69 8.00
C ILE A 135 3.20 8.20 7.92
N ASP A 136 2.18 8.90 8.41
CA ASP A 136 2.15 10.35 8.51
C ASP A 136 2.34 10.81 9.96
N GLN A 137 3.16 11.85 10.14
CA GLN A 137 3.53 12.42 11.45
C GLN A 137 4.01 11.38 12.49
N ARG A 138 4.53 10.24 12.03
CA ARG A 138 4.91 9.07 12.86
C ARG A 138 3.77 8.45 13.69
N LEU A 139 2.53 8.87 13.48
CA LEU A 139 1.39 8.50 14.31
C LEU A 139 0.25 7.87 13.51
N PHE A 140 0.02 8.33 12.29
CA PHE A 140 -1.16 7.95 11.52
C PHE A 140 -0.77 7.10 10.33
N LEU A 141 -1.64 6.18 9.93
CA LEU A 141 -1.59 5.68 8.57
C LEU A 141 -1.81 6.85 7.61
N ALA A 142 -0.91 6.99 6.65
CA ALA A 142 -0.95 8.08 5.69
C ALA A 142 -2.12 7.89 4.71
N VAL A 143 -2.63 9.02 4.22
CA VAL A 143 -3.55 9.03 3.08
C VAL A 143 -2.77 8.50 1.86
N PRO A 144 -3.23 7.42 1.20
CA PRO A 144 -2.54 6.86 0.03
C PRO A 144 -2.42 7.88 -1.10
N SER A 145 -1.38 7.75 -1.92
CA SER A 145 -1.17 8.61 -3.09
C SER A 145 -2.34 8.48 -4.08
N LEU A 146 -2.90 7.28 -4.18
CA LEU A 146 -4.05 6.96 -5.01
C LEU A 146 -5.34 7.65 -4.53
N ALA A 147 -5.39 8.27 -3.36
CA ALA A 147 -6.51 9.16 -3.02
C ALA A 147 -6.35 10.58 -3.62
N GLN A 148 -5.19 10.88 -4.22
CA GLN A 148 -4.86 12.20 -4.74
C GLN A 148 -4.76 12.21 -6.27
N HIS A 149 -5.22 13.29 -6.87
CA HIS A 149 -5.02 13.55 -8.29
C HIS A 149 -3.69 14.28 -8.49
N PHE A 150 -2.76 13.66 -9.21
CA PHE A 150 -1.51 14.30 -9.57
C PHE A 150 -1.65 15.06 -10.89
N PRO A 151 -1.04 16.24 -11.03
CA PRO A 151 -0.98 16.89 -12.33
C PRO A 151 -0.22 16.00 -13.31
N LYS A 152 -0.63 16.01 -14.59
CA LYS A 152 0.14 15.31 -15.63
C LYS A 152 1.55 15.91 -15.71
N PHE A 153 2.56 15.10 -15.46
CA PHE A 153 3.95 15.49 -15.67
C PHE A 153 4.36 15.24 -17.12
N LEU A 154 5.06 16.19 -17.71
CA LEU A 154 5.74 15.98 -18.99
C LEU A 154 6.96 15.11 -18.75
N ARG A 155 6.87 13.84 -19.14
CA ARG A 155 8.02 12.94 -19.18
C ARG A 155 8.82 13.22 -20.44
N THR A 156 10.13 13.39 -20.29
CA THR A 156 11.03 13.39 -21.43
C THR A 156 10.98 12.00 -22.10
N ARG A 157 11.30 11.94 -23.39
CA ARG A 157 11.24 10.71 -24.21
C ARG A 157 12.59 10.37 -24.82
N GLN A 158 13.67 10.54 -24.06
CA GLN A 158 14.99 10.19 -24.57
C GLN A 158 15.15 8.68 -24.75
N PHE A 159 14.60 7.90 -23.82
CA PHE A 159 14.52 6.45 -23.87
C PHE A 159 13.07 5.97 -23.74
N PRO A 160 12.73 4.79 -24.29
CA PRO A 160 11.40 4.22 -24.10
C PRO A 160 11.20 3.75 -22.65
N TYR A 161 9.96 3.83 -22.19
CA TYR A 161 9.53 3.37 -20.87
C TYR A 161 9.28 1.87 -20.85
N SER A 162 9.26 1.29 -19.65
CA SER A 162 8.90 -0.11 -19.46
C SER A 162 7.54 -0.42 -20.09
N SER A 163 7.45 -1.51 -20.85
CA SER A 163 6.18 -1.91 -21.49
C SER A 163 5.18 -2.53 -20.52
N ARG A 164 5.66 -2.97 -19.35
CA ARG A 164 4.85 -3.66 -18.35
C ARG A 164 5.50 -3.60 -16.98
N ILE A 165 4.69 -3.42 -15.95
CA ILE A 165 5.14 -3.46 -14.55
C ILE A 165 4.46 -4.64 -13.88
N ARG A 166 5.22 -5.73 -13.72
CA ARG A 166 4.80 -6.89 -12.94
C ARG A 166 5.24 -6.70 -11.50
N PHE A 167 4.50 -7.30 -10.57
CA PHE A 167 4.85 -7.26 -9.15
C PHE A 167 4.61 -8.60 -8.47
N GLN A 168 5.32 -8.82 -7.37
CA GLN A 168 5.02 -9.83 -6.36
C GLN A 168 4.78 -9.11 -5.03
N LEU A 169 3.68 -9.46 -4.37
CA LEU A 169 3.24 -8.75 -3.17
C LEU A 169 4.12 -9.05 -1.97
N PRO A 170 4.36 -8.06 -1.08
CA PRO A 170 5.11 -8.25 0.14
C PRO A 170 4.68 -9.46 0.96
N SER A 171 3.38 -9.63 1.17
CA SER A 171 2.81 -10.77 1.90
C SER A 171 3.31 -12.11 1.37
N THR A 172 3.40 -12.24 0.04
CA THR A 172 3.91 -13.47 -0.59
C THR A 172 5.39 -13.67 -0.34
N VAL A 173 6.19 -12.59 -0.42
CA VAL A 173 7.64 -12.65 -0.19
C VAL A 173 7.94 -13.02 1.26
N VAL A 174 7.18 -12.50 2.23
CA VAL A 174 7.43 -12.74 3.66
C VAL A 174 6.67 -13.93 4.24
N GLY A 175 5.81 -14.59 3.45
CA GLY A 175 5.04 -15.76 3.86
C GLY A 175 3.77 -15.47 4.67
N ILE A 176 3.21 -14.26 4.55
CA ILE A 176 1.88 -13.93 5.06
C ILE A 176 0.84 -14.48 4.07
N PRO A 177 -0.15 -15.26 4.51
CA PRO A 177 -1.22 -15.72 3.65
C PRO A 177 -2.02 -14.55 3.08
N ALA A 178 -2.17 -14.54 1.76
CA ALA A 178 -3.01 -13.62 1.03
C ALA A 178 -3.66 -14.34 -0.15
N ALA A 179 -4.86 -13.90 -0.54
CA ALA A 179 -5.58 -14.45 -1.69
C ALA A 179 -4.84 -14.18 -3.00
N SER A 180 -4.30 -12.96 -3.13
CA SER A 180 -3.50 -12.53 -4.27
C SER A 180 -2.02 -12.53 -3.92
N ARG A 181 -1.18 -12.83 -4.91
CA ARG A 181 0.27 -12.95 -4.70
C ARG A 181 1.13 -12.10 -5.63
N SER A 182 0.61 -11.82 -6.81
CA SER A 182 1.31 -11.10 -7.87
C SER A 182 0.32 -10.45 -8.82
N GLY A 183 0.81 -9.61 -9.72
CA GLY A 183 -0.07 -8.95 -10.68
C GLY A 183 0.69 -8.12 -11.71
N VAL A 184 -0.09 -7.34 -12.46
CA VAL A 184 0.39 -6.33 -13.41
C VAL A 184 -0.26 -5.00 -13.07
N LEU A 185 0.58 -3.99 -12.85
CA LEU A 185 0.17 -2.63 -12.57
C LEU A 185 0.15 -1.81 -13.86
N GLY A 186 -0.94 -1.07 -14.05
CA GLY A 186 -1.10 -0.03 -15.06
C GLY A 186 -1.41 1.32 -14.41
N TYR A 187 -1.99 2.23 -15.19
CA TYR A 187 -2.18 3.62 -14.78
C TYR A 187 -3.64 3.95 -14.47
N ALA A 188 -3.93 4.31 -13.20
CA ALA A 188 -5.26 4.75 -12.74
C ALA A 188 -5.87 5.88 -13.60
N ASP A 189 -5.07 6.87 -14.02
CA ASP A 189 -5.56 8.02 -14.79
C ASP A 189 -5.47 7.81 -16.31
N ALA A 190 -5.27 6.57 -16.74
CA ALA A 190 -5.39 6.21 -18.15
C ALA A 190 -6.73 6.71 -18.70
N GLN A 191 -6.73 7.11 -19.97
CA GLN A 191 -7.90 7.66 -20.64
C GLN A 191 -8.50 8.92 -19.95
N HIS A 192 -7.66 9.75 -19.32
CA HIS A 192 -8.09 11.02 -18.70
C HIS A 192 -9.16 10.82 -17.60
N GLY A 193 -8.97 9.77 -16.78
CA GLY A 193 -9.85 9.44 -15.65
C GLY A 193 -11.24 8.95 -16.05
N ALA A 194 -11.47 8.60 -17.33
CA ALA A 194 -12.76 8.07 -17.77
C ALA A 194 -13.08 6.73 -17.10
N MET A 195 -12.07 5.88 -16.92
CA MET A 195 -12.22 4.60 -16.23
C MET A 195 -12.58 4.79 -14.76
N GLU A 196 -11.94 5.72 -14.06
CA GLU A 196 -12.28 6.06 -12.67
C GLU A 196 -13.72 6.57 -12.54
N ARG A 197 -14.16 7.48 -13.41
CA ARG A 197 -15.55 7.97 -13.39
C ARG A 197 -16.57 6.85 -13.59
N ALA A 198 -16.28 5.91 -14.50
CA ALA A 198 -17.14 4.75 -14.73
C ALA A 198 -17.13 3.77 -13.54
N ALA A 199 -15.98 3.62 -12.87
CA ALA A 199 -15.84 2.82 -11.66
C ALA A 199 -16.69 3.38 -10.50
N TRP A 200 -16.65 4.69 -10.27
CA TRP A 200 -17.50 5.36 -9.28
C TRP A 200 -18.98 5.08 -9.54
N GLN A 201 -19.46 5.30 -10.76
CA GLN A 201 -20.86 5.04 -11.13
C GLN A 201 -21.29 3.58 -10.90
N ARG A 202 -20.35 2.63 -11.04
CA ARG A 202 -20.63 1.20 -10.94
C ARG A 202 -20.68 0.71 -9.50
N TRP A 203 -19.75 1.17 -8.65
CA TRP A 203 -19.49 0.52 -7.37
C TRP A 203 -20.00 1.25 -6.14
N THR A 204 -20.36 2.53 -6.25
CA THR A 204 -20.89 3.32 -5.14
C THR A 204 -22.40 3.55 -5.04
N PRO A 205 -23.31 2.81 -5.71
CA PRO A 205 -24.74 2.94 -5.42
C PRO A 205 -25.03 2.78 -3.92
N SER A 206 -25.71 3.78 -3.35
CA SER A 206 -25.83 4.06 -1.91
C SER A 206 -26.69 3.10 -1.09
N GLU A 207 -27.25 2.06 -1.69
CA GLU A 207 -28.29 1.21 -1.08
C GLU A 207 -27.81 -0.19 -0.69
N VAL A 208 -26.52 -0.50 -0.81
CA VAL A 208 -25.95 -1.80 -0.43
C VAL A 208 -25.48 -1.76 1.03
N SER A 209 -26.09 -2.60 1.88
CA SER A 209 -25.67 -2.77 3.28
C SER A 209 -24.21 -3.24 3.37
N GLY A 210 -23.43 -2.68 4.30
CA GLY A 210 -22.00 -2.97 4.47
C GLY A 210 -21.07 -2.12 3.62
N ARG A 211 -21.61 -1.16 2.85
CA ARG A 211 -20.84 -0.22 2.00
C ARG A 211 -20.97 1.23 2.45
N GLU A 212 -21.23 1.46 3.74
CA GLU A 212 -21.49 2.81 4.29
C GLU A 212 -20.29 3.76 4.12
N GLN A 213 -19.08 3.20 3.98
CA GLN A 213 -17.82 3.92 3.80
C GLN A 213 -17.35 3.96 2.33
N TRP A 214 -18.15 3.45 1.38
CA TRP A 214 -17.82 3.41 -0.04
C TRP A 214 -18.19 4.72 -0.73
N ARG A 215 -17.48 5.78 -0.36
CA ARG A 215 -17.83 7.15 -0.75
C ARG A 215 -16.59 7.93 -1.17
N GLU A 216 -16.81 8.96 -1.97
CA GLU A 216 -15.75 9.83 -2.51
C GLU A 216 -15.04 10.62 -1.39
N ASP A 217 -15.74 10.97 -0.31
CA ASP A 217 -15.16 11.66 0.85
C ASP A 217 -14.30 10.76 1.75
N VAL A 218 -14.29 9.44 1.52
CA VAL A 218 -13.48 8.48 2.27
C VAL A 218 -12.20 8.17 1.48
N SER A 219 -11.11 8.89 1.79
CA SER A 219 -9.84 8.79 1.06
C SER A 219 -9.31 7.37 0.92
N GLY A 220 -9.48 6.55 1.97
CA GLY A 220 -9.05 5.15 1.93
C GLY A 220 -9.80 4.31 0.88
N PHE A 221 -11.11 4.56 0.70
CA PHE A 221 -11.92 3.87 -0.31
C PHE A 221 -11.65 4.41 -1.71
N HIS A 222 -11.51 5.73 -1.85
CA HIS A 222 -11.11 6.35 -3.12
C HIS A 222 -9.81 5.71 -3.64
N ALA A 223 -8.81 5.55 -2.77
CA ALA A 223 -7.58 4.88 -3.12
C ALA A 223 -7.79 3.41 -3.52
N ALA A 224 -8.67 2.66 -2.84
CA ALA A 224 -9.02 1.28 -3.23
C ALA A 224 -9.63 1.20 -4.63
N LEU A 225 -10.57 2.11 -4.93
CA LEU A 225 -11.22 2.19 -6.23
C LEU A 225 -10.23 2.57 -7.34
N ARG A 226 -9.33 3.53 -7.10
CA ARG A 226 -8.30 3.88 -8.08
C ARG A 226 -7.27 2.77 -8.28
N LEU A 227 -6.93 2.03 -7.22
CA LEU A 227 -6.07 0.85 -7.38
C LEU A 227 -6.75 -0.24 -8.21
N SER A 228 -8.05 -0.49 -8.01
CA SER A 228 -8.77 -1.50 -8.81
C SER A 228 -8.82 -1.13 -10.29
N VAL A 229 -8.90 0.16 -10.61
CA VAL A 229 -8.79 0.69 -11.98
C VAL A 229 -7.36 0.57 -12.53
N ALA A 230 -6.34 0.81 -11.70
CA ALA A 230 -4.94 0.76 -12.12
C ALA A 230 -4.45 -0.67 -12.42
N LEU A 231 -4.99 -1.68 -11.73
CA LEU A 231 -4.54 -3.06 -11.89
C LEU A 231 -5.06 -3.66 -13.21
N GLN A 232 -4.15 -4.19 -14.03
CA GLN A 232 -4.48 -4.89 -15.27
C GLN A 232 -4.68 -6.39 -15.06
N TYR A 233 -3.99 -6.94 -14.06
CA TYR A 233 -4.08 -8.34 -13.66
C TYR A 233 -3.73 -8.46 -12.19
N LEU A 234 -4.45 -9.34 -11.49
CA LEU A 234 -4.19 -9.69 -10.10
C LEU A 234 -4.41 -11.20 -9.94
N ASP A 235 -3.40 -11.89 -9.41
CA ASP A 235 -3.47 -13.31 -9.15
C ASP A 235 -4.63 -13.64 -8.19
N GLY A 236 -5.30 -14.76 -8.45
CA GLY A 236 -6.50 -15.18 -7.71
C GLY A 236 -7.80 -14.47 -8.12
N VAL A 237 -7.76 -13.43 -8.95
CA VAL A 237 -8.96 -12.73 -9.45
C VAL A 237 -9.25 -13.12 -10.89
N SER A 238 -10.46 -13.61 -11.14
CA SER A 238 -10.95 -13.91 -12.50
C SER A 238 -11.87 -12.79 -12.99
N GLY A 239 -11.54 -12.20 -14.14
CA GLY A 239 -12.34 -11.13 -14.74
C GLY A 239 -11.89 -9.74 -14.27
N GLU A 240 -12.87 -8.85 -14.03
CA GLU A 240 -12.61 -7.49 -13.58
C GLU A 240 -12.11 -7.45 -12.13
N ILE A 241 -11.09 -6.62 -11.89
CA ILE A 241 -10.57 -6.36 -10.54
C ILE A 241 -11.46 -5.31 -9.88
N THR A 242 -12.12 -5.69 -8.79
CA THR A 242 -13.09 -4.84 -8.09
C THR A 242 -12.49 -4.21 -6.83
N PRO A 243 -13.10 -3.15 -6.28
CA PRO A 243 -12.70 -2.59 -5.00
C PRO A 243 -12.76 -3.62 -3.87
N GLU A 244 -13.70 -4.57 -3.86
CA GLU A 244 -13.73 -5.66 -2.86
C GLU A 244 -12.46 -6.50 -2.89
N ALA A 245 -12.00 -6.91 -4.09
CA ALA A 245 -10.78 -7.69 -4.23
C ALA A 245 -9.56 -6.91 -3.70
N VAL A 246 -9.56 -5.59 -3.89
CA VAL A 246 -8.52 -4.71 -3.35
C VAL A 246 -8.62 -4.57 -1.84
N LEU A 247 -9.81 -4.37 -1.29
CA LEU A 247 -10.05 -4.19 0.14
C LEU A 247 -9.66 -5.43 0.96
N GLN A 248 -9.77 -6.63 0.38
CA GLN A 248 -9.42 -7.91 1.00
C GLN A 248 -7.91 -8.19 1.03
N MET A 249 -7.06 -7.36 0.40
CA MET A 249 -5.62 -7.55 0.47
C MET A 249 -5.06 -7.06 1.81
N PRO A 250 -3.95 -7.64 2.31
CA PRO A 250 -3.23 -7.11 3.46
C PRO A 250 -2.89 -5.62 3.27
N ALA A 251 -3.06 -4.79 4.30
CA ALA A 251 -2.80 -3.35 4.20
C ALA A 251 -1.37 -3.03 3.72
N ILE A 252 -0.38 -3.84 4.07
CA ILE A 252 1.00 -3.69 3.59
C ILE A 252 1.13 -3.87 2.07
N ASP A 253 0.33 -4.76 1.48
CA ASP A 253 0.33 -5.03 0.04
C ASP A 253 -0.30 -3.86 -0.70
N PHE A 254 -1.38 -3.31 -0.12
CA PHE A 254 -2.02 -2.10 -0.62
C PHE A 254 -1.03 -0.93 -0.65
N TYR A 255 -0.35 -0.66 0.47
CA TYR A 255 0.62 0.45 0.55
C TYR A 255 1.84 0.25 -0.35
N PHE A 256 2.29 -0.99 -0.55
CA PHE A 256 3.30 -1.30 -1.54
C PHE A 256 2.84 -0.93 -2.97
N LEU A 257 1.62 -1.32 -3.35
CA LEU A 257 1.07 -1.02 -4.67
C LEU A 257 0.79 0.47 -4.87
N ASP A 258 0.31 1.17 -3.84
CA ASP A 258 0.14 2.62 -3.85
C ASP A 258 1.49 3.33 -4.11
N ASN A 259 2.53 2.93 -3.39
CA ASN A 259 3.86 3.50 -3.55
C ASN A 259 4.47 3.15 -4.93
N LEU A 260 4.29 1.91 -5.40
CA LEU A 260 4.71 1.52 -6.74
C LEU A 260 3.99 2.35 -7.82
N HIS A 261 2.68 2.58 -7.67
CA HIS A 261 1.91 3.42 -8.58
C HIS A 261 2.46 4.86 -8.58
N TYR A 262 2.65 5.43 -7.40
CA TYR A 262 3.23 6.76 -7.24
C TYR A 262 4.59 6.89 -7.93
N LEU A 263 5.54 6.01 -7.63
CA LEU A 263 6.89 6.05 -8.19
C LEU A 263 6.88 5.83 -9.71
N ALA A 264 6.12 4.84 -10.19
CA ALA A 264 6.14 4.47 -11.60
C ALA A 264 5.39 5.46 -12.50
N HIS A 265 4.32 6.10 -12.00
CA HIS A 265 3.42 6.91 -12.82
C HIS A 265 3.41 8.40 -12.45
N ASN A 266 3.57 8.75 -11.17
CA ASN A 266 3.34 10.12 -10.69
C ASN A 266 4.62 10.89 -10.35
N VAL A 267 5.78 10.25 -10.29
CA VAL A 267 7.04 10.95 -10.10
C VAL A 267 7.56 11.52 -11.42
N ALA A 268 7.95 12.80 -11.40
CA ALA A 268 8.62 13.45 -12.52
C ALA A 268 10.06 12.95 -12.65
N ILE A 269 10.45 12.52 -13.84
CA ILE A 269 11.80 12.04 -14.13
C ILE A 269 12.64 13.21 -14.63
N THR A 270 13.62 13.60 -13.82
CA THR A 270 14.52 14.73 -14.12
C THR A 270 15.80 14.31 -14.83
N ASP A 271 16.18 13.03 -14.72
CA ASP A 271 17.39 12.45 -15.28
C ASP A 271 17.12 11.01 -15.72
N GLU A 272 16.72 10.83 -16.99
CA GLU A 272 16.39 9.50 -17.54
C GLU A 272 17.57 8.54 -17.50
N ILE A 273 18.81 9.02 -17.53
CA ILE A 273 20.00 8.15 -17.54
C ILE A 273 20.09 7.37 -16.22
N LYS A 274 19.79 8.02 -15.08
CA LYS A 274 19.86 7.39 -13.75
C LYS A 274 18.78 6.35 -13.49
N VAL A 275 17.61 6.52 -14.09
CA VAL A 275 16.49 5.59 -13.98
C VAL A 275 16.44 4.59 -15.15
N SER A 276 17.42 4.64 -16.05
CA SER A 276 17.50 3.72 -17.17
C SER A 276 18.36 2.51 -16.88
N VAL A 277 17.98 1.37 -17.45
CA VAL A 277 18.76 0.14 -17.44
C VAL A 277 18.99 -0.37 -18.86
N ARG A 278 20.07 -1.12 -19.04
CA ARG A 278 20.38 -1.77 -20.31
C ARG A 278 19.84 -3.20 -20.29
N CYS A 279 18.99 -3.53 -21.25
CA CYS A 279 18.45 -4.89 -21.40
C CYS A 279 19.58 -5.88 -21.71
N GLU A 280 19.69 -6.94 -20.91
CA GLU A 280 20.73 -7.96 -21.07
C GLU A 280 20.53 -8.86 -22.30
N LYS A 281 19.33 -8.86 -22.90
CA LYS A 281 19.01 -9.67 -24.08
C LYS A 281 19.24 -8.94 -25.40
N CYS A 282 18.74 -7.72 -25.55
CA CYS A 282 18.85 -6.95 -26.79
C CYS A 282 19.85 -5.79 -26.75
N GLY A 283 20.43 -5.51 -25.57
CA GLY A 283 21.42 -4.45 -25.38
C GLY A 283 20.87 -3.03 -25.43
N GLN A 284 19.55 -2.85 -25.62
CA GLN A 284 18.88 -1.55 -25.68
C GLN A 284 18.58 -1.00 -24.29
N THR A 285 18.60 0.33 -24.17
CA THR A 285 18.29 1.05 -22.93
C THR A 285 16.81 1.37 -22.84
N PHE A 286 16.24 1.30 -21.62
CA PHE A 286 14.88 1.73 -21.32
C PHE A 286 14.76 2.23 -19.88
N VAL A 287 13.73 3.04 -19.63
CA VAL A 287 13.45 3.68 -18.34
C VAL A 287 12.66 2.74 -17.41
N LEU A 288 13.07 2.66 -16.15
CA LEU A 288 12.38 1.96 -15.06
C LEU A 288 11.14 2.72 -14.56
N ALA A 289 10.22 3.04 -15.45
CA ALA A 289 8.93 3.64 -15.12
C ALA A 289 7.94 3.35 -16.27
N ALA A 290 6.66 3.66 -16.08
CA ALA A 290 5.64 3.54 -17.14
C ALA A 290 5.58 4.81 -18.01
N ASP A 291 5.05 4.72 -19.23
CA ASP A 291 4.70 5.93 -19.97
C ASP A 291 3.44 6.56 -19.34
N ALA A 292 3.40 7.89 -19.25
CA ALA A 292 2.24 8.62 -18.74
C ALA A 292 1.09 8.68 -19.78
N GLU A 293 1.38 8.32 -21.04
CA GLU A 293 0.42 8.35 -22.15
C GLU A 293 -0.17 6.99 -22.54
N ASN A 294 0.28 5.87 -21.92
CA ASN A 294 -0.24 4.52 -22.17
C ASN A 294 -0.94 3.93 -20.94
#